data_AF-A0A3D0Q793-F1
#
_entry.id   AF-A0A3D0Q793-F1
#
_cell.length_a   1.000
_cell.length_b   1.000
_cell.length_c   1.000
_cell.angle_alpha   90.00
_cell.angle_beta   90.00
_cell.angle_gamma   90.00
#
_symmetry.space_group_name_H-M   'P 1'
#
loop_
_entity.id
_entity.type
_entity.pdbx_description
1 polymer ?
#
loop_
_entity_poly.entity_id
_entity_poly.type
_entity_poly.pdbx_seq_one_letter_code
_entity_poly.pdbx_strand_id
1 'polypeptide(L)'
;MKQYWLLQVTGWGLFYAIDSMLKVAAGIVSYPLFIAVFILYGFAMAASHCLRIWYRRWQRLPLLKVVAGVITASLLAAGGATSLMLGTLVVIKNPIIQQASGALDLLFINNLLVVWAVLLIWSGLYFFITRQRKVDELETTQEDLQQNLQQAQLNALLSQLNPHFMFNCINNIRALILEDAAKAREMLANLADSAGHRLTRRHRLRLTRATRGIAKSGVYHRL
;
A
#
# COMPACT_ATOMS: atom_id res chain seq x y z
N MET A 1 -12.13 6.16 -6.84
CA MET A 1 -13.35 6.45 -6.04
C MET A 1 -14.54 5.55 -6.42
N LYS A 2 -14.85 5.36 -7.70
CA LYS A 2 -15.98 4.49 -8.15
C LYS A 2 -15.88 3.03 -7.65
N GLN A 3 -14.71 2.40 -7.78
CA GLN A 3 -14.49 1.02 -7.32
C GLN A 3 -14.70 0.83 -5.80
N TYR A 4 -14.40 1.83 -4.98
CA TYR A 4 -14.60 1.76 -3.53
C TYR A 4 -16.09 1.74 -3.16
N TRP A 5 -16.87 2.63 -3.77
CA TRP A 5 -18.31 2.69 -3.51
C TRP A 5 -19.03 1.46 -4.03
N LEU A 6 -18.59 0.92 -5.18
CA LEU A 6 -19.08 -0.36 -5.68
C LEU A 6 -18.85 -1.46 -4.63
N LEU A 7 -17.61 -1.61 -4.13
CA LEU A 7 -17.27 -2.64 -3.14
C LEU A 7 -18.05 -2.48 -1.82
N GLN A 8 -18.30 -1.24 -1.38
CA GLN A 8 -19.06 -0.97 -0.17
C GLN A 8 -20.53 -1.35 -0.34
N VAL A 9 -21.19 -0.88 -1.41
CA VAL A 9 -22.61 -1.19 -1.64
C VAL A 9 -22.80 -2.68 -1.87
N THR A 10 -21.93 -3.32 -2.66
CA THR A 10 -22.02 -4.77 -2.90
C THR A 10 -21.73 -5.57 -1.63
N GLY A 11 -20.73 -5.16 -0.84
CA GLY A 11 -20.34 -5.87 0.38
C GLY A 11 -21.42 -5.82 1.45
N TRP A 12 -21.85 -4.62 1.84
CA TRP A 12 -22.90 -4.45 2.86
C TRP A 12 -24.27 -4.95 2.36
N GLY A 13 -24.57 -4.78 1.08
CA GLY A 13 -25.78 -5.32 0.46
C GLY A 13 -25.81 -6.86 0.50
N LEU A 14 -24.68 -7.52 0.23
CA LEU A 14 -24.57 -8.98 0.33
C LEU A 14 -24.74 -9.45 1.78
N PHE A 15 -24.13 -8.77 2.76
CA PHE A 15 -24.33 -9.09 4.18
C PHE A 15 -25.79 -8.97 4.60
N TYR A 16 -26.46 -7.88 4.22
CA TYR A 16 -27.89 -7.70 4.46
C TYR A 16 -28.72 -8.84 3.83
N ALA A 17 -28.42 -9.19 2.58
CA ALA A 17 -29.14 -10.24 1.87
C ALA A 17 -28.96 -11.62 2.54
N ILE A 18 -27.72 -11.99 2.89
CA ILE A 18 -27.42 -13.27 3.57
C ILE A 18 -28.11 -13.32 4.93
N ASP A 19 -27.97 -12.28 5.75
CA ASP A 19 -28.59 -12.22 7.08
C ASP A 19 -30.12 -12.27 7.00
N SER A 20 -30.72 -11.58 6.03
CA SER A 20 -32.15 -11.63 5.77
C SER A 20 -32.62 -13.01 5.31
N MET A 21 -31.87 -13.66 4.41
CA MET A 21 -32.17 -15.02 3.94
C MET A 21 -32.08 -16.05 5.08
N LEU A 22 -31.09 -15.95 5.96
CA LEU A 22 -30.96 -16.83 7.13
C LEU A 22 -32.15 -16.69 8.08
N LYS A 23 -32.63 -15.45 8.30
CA LYS A 23 -33.83 -15.20 9.12
C LYS A 23 -35.10 -15.78 8.48
N VAL A 24 -35.28 -15.63 7.18
CA VAL A 24 -36.40 -16.24 6.44
C VAL A 24 -36.33 -17.77 6.53
N ALA A 25 -35.15 -18.36 6.32
CA ALA A 25 -34.94 -19.81 6.43
C ALA A 25 -35.21 -20.35 7.84
N ALA A 26 -34.97 -19.55 8.87
CA ALA A 26 -35.31 -19.86 10.26
C ALA A 26 -36.80 -19.63 10.61
N GLY A 27 -37.64 -19.25 9.64
CA GLY A 27 -39.06 -18.96 9.86
C GLY A 27 -39.33 -17.60 10.54
N ILE A 28 -38.31 -16.76 10.71
CA ILE A 28 -38.40 -15.47 11.37
C ILE A 28 -38.75 -14.40 10.32
N VAL A 29 -40.04 -14.27 10.01
CA VAL A 29 -40.53 -13.30 9.02
C VAL A 29 -41.29 -12.18 9.74
N SER A 30 -40.66 -11.00 9.85
CA SER A 30 -41.26 -9.83 10.49
C SER A 30 -40.83 -8.55 9.78
N TYR A 31 -41.77 -7.80 9.17
CA TYR A 31 -41.46 -6.57 8.44
C TYR A 31 -40.67 -5.54 9.28
N PRO A 32 -41.02 -5.25 10.55
CA PRO A 32 -40.22 -4.35 11.37
C PRO A 32 -38.79 -4.85 11.66
N LEU A 33 -38.58 -6.17 11.69
CA LEU A 33 -37.24 -6.76 11.86
C LEU A 33 -36.35 -6.46 10.64
N PHE A 34 -36.87 -6.63 9.42
CA PHE A 34 -36.09 -6.35 8.21
C PHE A 34 -35.73 -4.87 8.07
N ILE A 35 -36.61 -3.96 8.53
CA ILE A 35 -36.33 -2.52 8.59
C ILE A 35 -35.22 -2.24 9.60
N ALA A 36 -35.29 -2.81 10.81
CA ALA A 36 -34.27 -2.62 11.84
C ALA A 36 -32.90 -3.17 11.40
N VAL A 37 -32.89 -4.32 10.73
CA VAL A 37 -31.68 -4.92 10.14
C VAL A 37 -31.12 -4.06 9.00
N PHE A 38 -31.98 -3.47 8.16
CA PHE A 38 -31.53 -2.53 7.13
C PHE A 38 -30.86 -1.28 7.74
N ILE A 39 -31.45 -0.71 8.80
CA ILE A 39 -30.88 0.41 9.55
C ILE A 39 -29.53 0.02 10.17
N LEU A 40 -29.43 -1.18 10.74
CA LEU A 40 -28.19 -1.72 11.32
C LEU A 40 -27.04 -1.73 10.29
N TYR A 41 -27.25 -2.35 9.14
CA TYR A 41 -26.21 -2.44 8.12
C TYR A 41 -25.94 -1.09 7.43
N GLY A 42 -26.93 -0.21 7.32
CA GLY A 42 -26.73 1.17 6.88
C GLY A 42 -25.82 1.95 7.84
N PHE A 43 -26.03 1.81 9.15
CA PHE A 43 -25.16 2.41 10.15
C PHE A 43 -23.76 1.79 10.13
N ALA A 44 -23.65 0.47 10.02
CA ALA A 44 -22.36 -0.23 9.92
C ALA A 44 -21.57 0.20 8.66
N MET A 45 -22.26 0.41 7.53
CA MET A 45 -21.68 0.97 6.32
C MET A 45 -21.15 2.40 6.55
N ALA A 46 -21.94 3.28 7.19
CA ALA A 46 -21.49 4.62 7.56
C ALA A 46 -20.28 4.59 8.50
N ALA A 47 -20.30 3.72 9.51
CA ALA A 47 -19.19 3.53 10.44
C ALA A 47 -17.91 3.06 9.74
N SER A 48 -18.02 2.13 8.78
CA SER A 48 -16.87 1.70 7.96
C SER A 48 -16.26 2.85 7.15
N HIS A 49 -17.09 3.78 6.67
CA HIS A 49 -16.62 4.97 5.98
C HIS A 49 -15.92 5.95 6.94
N CYS A 50 -16.47 6.16 8.14
CA CYS A 50 -15.82 6.96 9.18
C CYS A 50 -14.48 6.37 9.61
N LEU A 51 -14.42 5.04 9.80
CA LEU A 51 -13.18 4.30 10.07
C LEU A 51 -12.15 4.57 8.96
N ARG A 52 -12.54 4.57 7.68
CA ARG A 52 -11.66 4.94 6.56
C ARG A 52 -11.04 6.33 6.69
N ILE A 53 -11.84 7.34 7.05
CA ILE A 53 -11.36 8.71 7.22
C ILE A 53 -10.37 8.77 8.37
N TRP A 54 -10.72 8.13 9.48
CA TRP A 54 -9.88 8.00 10.65
C TRP A 54 -8.54 7.28 10.33
N TYR A 55 -8.58 6.20 9.54
CA TYR A 55 -7.40 5.50 9.04
C TYR A 55 -6.45 6.39 8.26
N ARG A 56 -6.96 7.20 7.32
CA ARG A 56 -6.12 8.11 6.52
C ARG A 56 -5.39 9.12 7.39
N ARG A 57 -6.01 9.57 8.49
CA ARG A 57 -5.43 10.58 9.37
C ARG A 57 -4.29 10.01 10.24
N TRP A 58 -4.33 8.72 10.57
CA TRP A 58 -3.44 8.09 11.56
C TRP A 58 -2.38 7.17 10.93
N GLN A 59 -2.17 7.20 9.61
CA GLN A 59 -1.16 6.38 8.91
C GLN A 59 0.30 6.61 9.37
N ARG A 60 0.56 7.68 10.14
CA ARG A 60 1.89 8.01 10.69
C ARG A 60 2.13 7.41 12.08
N LEU A 61 1.14 6.80 12.71
CA LEU A 61 1.26 6.19 14.02
C LEU A 61 1.85 4.77 13.94
N PRO A 62 2.50 4.28 15.01
CA PRO A 62 2.96 2.90 15.06
C PRO A 62 1.78 1.92 14.93
N LEU A 63 2.05 0.77 14.28
CA LEU A 63 1.02 -0.23 13.94
C LEU A 63 0.14 -0.61 15.13
N LEU A 64 0.74 -0.78 16.31
CA LEU A 64 0.02 -1.13 17.54
C LEU A 64 -1.06 -0.11 17.92
N LYS A 65 -0.78 1.20 17.81
CA LYS A 65 -1.75 2.25 18.14
C LYS A 65 -2.88 2.32 17.12
N VAL A 66 -2.56 2.09 15.85
CA VAL A 66 -3.57 2.00 14.79
C VAL A 66 -4.50 0.82 15.09
N VAL A 67 -3.96 -0.39 15.25
CA VAL A 67 -4.73 -1.62 15.52
C VAL A 67 -5.57 -1.49 16.79
N ALA A 68 -5.00 -0.98 17.89
CA ALA A 68 -5.74 -0.77 19.12
C ALA A 68 -6.93 0.18 18.92
N GLY A 69 -6.73 1.29 18.19
CA GLY A 69 -7.82 2.20 17.90
C GLY A 69 -8.84 1.64 16.89
N VAL A 70 -8.45 0.73 15.99
CA VAL A 70 -9.41 -0.02 15.16
C VAL A 70 -10.33 -0.85 16.03
N ILE A 71 -9.73 -1.64 16.93
CA ILE A 71 -10.45 -2.56 17.80
C ILE A 71 -11.46 -1.77 18.64
N THR A 72 -11.03 -0.67 19.25
CA THR A 72 -11.92 0.15 20.08
C THR A 72 -12.98 0.89 19.27
N ALA A 73 -12.62 1.52 18.14
CA ALA A 73 -13.58 2.26 17.32
C ALA A 73 -14.61 1.34 16.66
N SER A 74 -14.19 0.15 16.18
CA SER A 74 -15.10 -0.86 15.62
C SER A 74 -16.04 -1.43 16.68
N LEU A 75 -15.56 -1.63 17.92
CA LEU A 75 -16.38 -2.10 19.03
C LEU A 75 -17.46 -1.06 19.41
N LEU A 76 -17.07 0.22 19.50
CA LEU A 76 -18.01 1.31 19.76
C LEU A 76 -19.05 1.46 18.64
N ALA A 77 -18.61 1.35 17.38
CA ALA A 77 -19.51 1.40 16.24
C ALA A 77 -20.50 0.22 16.23
N ALA A 78 -20.03 -1.00 16.51
CA ALA A 78 -20.88 -2.18 16.60
C ALA A 78 -21.88 -2.08 17.76
N GLY A 79 -21.46 -1.57 18.91
CA GLY A 79 -22.32 -1.28 20.05
C GLY A 79 -23.40 -0.25 19.70
N GLY A 80 -23.02 0.86 19.08
CA GLY A 80 -23.97 1.88 18.64
C GLY A 80 -24.99 1.36 17.62
N ALA A 81 -24.53 0.56 16.64
CA ALA A 81 -25.40 -0.06 15.65
C ALA A 81 -26.42 -1.02 16.30
N THR A 82 -25.93 -1.87 17.19
CA THR A 82 -26.74 -2.89 17.89
C THR A 82 -27.76 -2.25 18.83
N SER A 83 -27.34 -1.24 19.60
CA SER A 83 -28.22 -0.45 20.46
C SER A 83 -29.32 0.25 19.67
N LEU A 84 -28.99 0.82 18.52
CA LEU A 84 -29.97 1.47 17.64
C LEU A 84 -30.99 0.47 17.11
N MET A 85 -30.53 -0.67 16.61
CA MET A 85 -31.40 -1.75 16.11
C MET A 85 -32.36 -2.23 17.20
N LEU A 86 -31.84 -2.61 18.37
CA LEU A 86 -32.69 -3.12 19.45
C LEU A 86 -33.62 -2.05 20.01
N GLY A 87 -33.15 -0.80 20.13
CA GLY A 87 -33.99 0.33 20.51
C GLY A 87 -35.18 0.53 19.57
N THR A 88 -34.98 0.41 18.25
CA THR A 88 -36.09 0.49 17.28
C THR A 88 -37.10 -0.64 17.47
N LEU A 89 -36.64 -1.86 17.72
CA LEU A 89 -37.51 -3.02 17.92
C LEU A 89 -38.29 -2.97 19.24
N VAL A 90 -37.69 -2.39 20.29
CA VAL A 90 -38.36 -2.10 21.57
C VAL A 90 -39.46 -1.06 21.39
N VAL A 91 -39.17 0.06 20.72
CA VAL A 91 -40.13 1.16 20.49
C VAL A 91 -41.31 0.69 19.64
N ILE A 92 -41.06 -0.12 18.62
CA ILE A 92 -42.10 -0.69 17.74
C ILE A 92 -42.85 -1.85 18.41
N LYS A 93 -42.45 -2.24 19.63
CA LYS A 93 -43.03 -3.35 20.38
C LYS A 93 -43.05 -4.65 19.55
N ASN A 94 -41.94 -4.97 18.89
CA ASN A 94 -41.88 -6.16 18.03
C ASN A 94 -42.15 -7.44 18.86
N PRO A 95 -43.00 -8.38 18.39
CA PRO A 95 -43.33 -9.61 19.12
C PRO A 95 -42.10 -10.43 19.52
N ILE A 96 -41.03 -10.40 18.73
CA ILE A 96 -39.78 -11.13 19.02
C ILE A 96 -39.13 -10.56 20.28
N ILE A 97 -39.06 -9.23 20.42
CA ILE A 97 -38.48 -8.57 21.59
C ILE A 97 -39.37 -8.74 22.83
N GLN A 98 -40.70 -8.68 22.66
CA GLN A 98 -41.63 -8.88 23.77
C GLN A 98 -41.58 -10.31 24.32
N GLN A 99 -41.44 -11.31 23.45
CA GLN A 99 -41.27 -12.72 23.85
C GLN A 99 -39.86 -13.02 24.38
N ALA A 100 -38.86 -12.22 23.99
CA ALA A 100 -37.46 -12.37 24.39
C ALA A 100 -37.06 -11.50 25.59
N SER A 101 -38.01 -11.06 26.43
CA SER A 101 -37.77 -10.10 27.52
C SER A 101 -36.70 -10.53 28.55
N GLY A 102 -36.39 -11.84 28.66
CA GLY A 102 -35.28 -12.37 29.45
C GLY A 102 -33.99 -12.72 28.67
N ALA A 103 -33.98 -12.56 27.35
CA ALA A 103 -32.88 -12.92 26.46
C ALA A 103 -32.30 -11.71 25.69
N LEU A 104 -32.68 -10.49 26.06
CA LEU A 104 -32.22 -9.25 25.39
C LEU A 104 -30.69 -9.11 25.44
N ASP A 105 -30.06 -9.48 26.54
CA ASP A 105 -28.60 -9.43 26.69
C ASP A 105 -27.90 -10.39 25.72
N LEU A 106 -28.45 -11.60 25.54
CA LEU A 106 -27.92 -12.58 24.59
C LEU A 106 -28.07 -12.11 23.15
N LEU A 107 -29.22 -11.52 22.81
CA LEU A 107 -29.46 -10.93 21.49
C LEU A 107 -28.52 -9.75 21.23
N PHE A 108 -28.28 -8.92 22.25
CA PHE A 108 -27.34 -7.81 22.18
C PHE A 108 -25.91 -8.31 21.94
N ILE A 109 -25.43 -9.23 22.77
CA ILE A 109 -24.07 -9.78 22.66
C ILE A 109 -23.88 -10.46 21.31
N ASN A 110 -24.84 -11.26 20.84
CA ASN A 110 -24.75 -11.93 19.56
C ASN A 110 -24.65 -10.93 18.39
N ASN A 111 -25.53 -9.94 18.33
CA ASN A 111 -25.48 -8.93 17.27
C ASN A 111 -24.21 -8.07 17.35
N LEU A 112 -23.79 -7.69 18.57
CA LEU A 112 -22.55 -6.97 18.80
C LEU A 112 -21.36 -7.74 18.22
N LEU A 113 -21.23 -9.03 18.55
CA LEU A 113 -20.11 -9.86 18.09
C LEU A 113 -20.10 -10.03 16.57
N VAL A 114 -21.28 -10.27 15.95
CA VAL A 114 -21.39 -10.41 14.49
C VAL A 114 -20.99 -9.11 13.79
N VAL A 115 -21.57 -7.97 14.18
CA VAL A 115 -21.26 -6.68 13.54
C VAL A 115 -19.81 -6.28 13.78
N TRP A 116 -19.28 -6.53 14.98
CA TRP A 116 -17.89 -6.25 15.31
C TRP A 116 -16.93 -7.10 14.48
N ALA A 117 -17.18 -8.41 14.36
CA ALA A 117 -16.40 -9.29 13.50
C ALA A 117 -16.41 -8.84 12.04
N VAL A 118 -17.57 -8.45 11.49
CA VAL A 118 -17.68 -7.94 10.12
C VAL A 118 -16.86 -6.65 9.94
N LEU A 119 -16.92 -5.72 10.89
CA LEU A 119 -16.12 -4.48 10.84
C LEU A 119 -14.61 -4.75 10.95
N LEU A 120 -14.21 -5.74 11.73
CA LEU A 120 -12.81 -6.17 11.84
C LEU A 120 -12.32 -6.81 10.54
N ILE A 121 -13.10 -7.71 9.93
CA ILE A 121 -12.79 -8.32 8.63
C ILE A 121 -12.65 -7.23 7.57
N TRP A 122 -13.62 -6.31 7.51
CA TRP A 122 -13.58 -5.18 6.59
C TRP A 122 -12.33 -4.31 6.80
N SER A 123 -11.96 -4.04 8.05
CA SER A 123 -10.76 -3.28 8.41
C SER A 123 -9.48 -3.99 8.00
N GLY A 124 -9.40 -5.31 8.21
CA GLY A 124 -8.28 -6.15 7.80
C GLY A 124 -8.09 -6.14 6.28
N LEU A 125 -9.17 -6.35 5.52
CA LEU A 125 -9.16 -6.29 4.06
C LEU A 125 -8.71 -4.91 3.56
N TYR A 126 -9.25 -3.83 4.13
CA TYR A 126 -8.85 -2.48 3.78
C TYR A 126 -7.35 -2.25 4.01
N PHE A 127 -6.83 -2.70 5.15
CA PHE A 127 -5.42 -2.54 5.50
C PHE A 127 -4.51 -3.36 4.59
N PHE A 128 -4.89 -4.60 4.29
CA PHE A 128 -4.17 -5.49 3.38
C PHE A 128 -4.05 -4.87 1.98
N ILE A 129 -5.18 -4.46 1.38
CA ILE A 129 -5.21 -3.86 0.04
C ILE A 129 -4.42 -2.55 0.01
N THR A 130 -4.55 -1.71 1.05
CA THR A 130 -3.85 -0.43 1.11
C THR A 130 -2.34 -0.61 1.28
N ARG A 131 -1.90 -1.58 2.08
CA ARG A 131 -0.47 -1.88 2.25
C ARG A 131 0.16 -2.44 0.99
N GLN A 132 -0.49 -3.40 0.33
CA GLN A 132 0.05 -3.96 -0.92
C GLN A 132 0.26 -2.88 -1.96
N ARG A 133 -0.75 -2.04 -2.22
CA ARG A 133 -0.61 -0.91 -3.16
C ARG A 133 0.54 0.03 -2.83
N LYS A 134 0.80 0.25 -1.53
CA LYS A 134 1.90 1.10 -1.09
C LYS A 134 3.26 0.41 -1.26
N VAL A 135 3.33 -0.91 -1.11
CA VAL A 135 4.54 -1.69 -1.42
C VAL A 135 4.81 -1.62 -2.92
N ASP A 136 3.80 -1.89 -3.76
CA ASP A 136 3.95 -1.83 -5.22
C ASP A 136 4.41 -0.43 -5.68
N GLU A 137 3.83 0.65 -5.14
CA GLU A 137 4.22 2.02 -5.45
C GLU A 137 5.67 2.35 -5.00
N LEU A 138 6.10 1.80 -3.88
CA LEU A 138 7.48 1.94 -3.40
C LEU A 138 8.46 1.17 -4.27
N GLU A 139 8.11 -0.03 -4.73
CA GLU A 139 8.91 -0.83 -5.65
C GLU A 139 9.11 -0.11 -6.98
N THR A 140 8.03 0.40 -7.60
CA THR A 140 8.13 1.19 -8.84
C THR A 140 8.97 2.45 -8.65
N THR A 141 8.79 3.14 -7.53
CA THR A 141 9.58 4.35 -7.21
C THR A 141 11.07 4.00 -7.03
N GLN A 142 11.38 2.86 -6.43
CA GLN A 142 12.75 2.40 -6.23
C GLN A 142 13.42 2.05 -7.57
N GLU A 143 12.70 1.39 -8.47
CA GLU A 143 13.18 1.09 -9.82
C GLU A 143 13.50 2.37 -10.60
N ASP A 144 12.60 3.37 -10.57
CA ASP A 144 12.81 4.67 -11.22
C ASP A 144 14.04 5.40 -10.64
N LEU A 145 14.20 5.40 -9.31
CA LEU A 145 15.37 5.99 -8.66
C LEU A 145 16.66 5.27 -9.04
N GLN A 146 16.63 3.95 -9.19
CA GLN A 146 17.78 3.16 -9.61
C GLN A 146 18.17 3.45 -11.07
N GLN A 147 17.20 3.56 -11.97
CA GLN A 147 17.44 3.94 -13.37
C GLN A 147 18.02 5.36 -13.46
N ASN A 148 17.44 6.33 -12.74
CA ASN A 148 17.93 7.70 -12.69
C ASN A 148 19.36 7.78 -12.13
N LEU A 149 19.67 6.99 -11.10
CA LEU A 149 21.02 6.88 -10.56
C LEU A 149 22.00 6.34 -11.62
N GLN A 150 21.63 5.27 -12.34
CA GLN A 150 22.45 4.70 -13.40
C GLN A 150 22.71 5.72 -14.52
N GLN A 151 21.67 6.44 -14.95
CA GLN A 151 21.79 7.46 -15.98
C GLN A 151 22.67 8.63 -15.52
N ALA A 152 22.50 9.11 -14.28
CA ALA A 152 23.35 10.15 -13.71
C ALA A 152 24.81 9.70 -13.62
N GLN A 153 25.06 8.44 -13.25
CA GLN A 153 26.40 7.86 -13.25
C GLN A 153 26.99 7.77 -14.65
N LEU A 154 26.21 7.36 -15.66
CA LEU A 154 26.63 7.34 -17.06
C LEU A 154 26.98 8.75 -17.56
N ASN A 155 26.12 9.74 -17.32
CA ASN A 155 26.36 11.12 -17.69
C ASN A 155 27.62 11.68 -16.99
N ALA A 156 27.85 11.32 -15.73
CA ALA A 156 29.06 11.68 -15.00
C ALA A 156 30.32 10.90 -15.45
N LEU A 157 30.16 9.75 -16.11
CA LEU A 157 31.27 9.06 -16.79
C LEU A 157 31.59 9.77 -18.11
N LEU A 158 30.55 10.08 -18.89
CA LEU A 158 30.67 10.77 -20.18
C LEU A 158 31.23 12.19 -20.03
N SER A 159 30.85 12.94 -18.99
CA SER A 159 31.36 14.29 -18.77
C SER A 159 32.87 14.35 -18.45
N GLN A 160 33.47 13.22 -18.07
CA GLN A 160 34.93 13.14 -17.86
C GLN A 160 35.71 12.82 -19.12
N LEU A 161 35.04 12.36 -20.18
CA LEU A 161 35.62 12.35 -21.50
C LEU A 161 35.54 13.79 -22.00
N ASN A 162 36.69 14.47 -22.05
CA ASN A 162 36.75 15.83 -22.57
C ASN A 162 36.27 15.81 -24.05
N PRO A 163 35.11 16.38 -24.38
CA PRO A 163 34.56 16.30 -25.74
C PRO A 163 35.51 16.94 -26.75
N HIS A 164 36.19 18.02 -26.36
CA HIS A 164 37.18 18.70 -27.19
C HIS A 164 38.40 17.80 -27.48
N PHE A 165 38.85 17.02 -26.49
CA PHE A 165 39.92 16.04 -26.71
C PHE A 165 39.48 14.95 -27.69
N MET A 166 38.27 14.42 -27.55
CA MET A 166 37.74 13.43 -28.50
C MET A 166 37.61 13.99 -29.91
N PHE A 167 37.05 15.20 -30.06
CA PHE A 167 36.97 15.87 -31.37
C PHE A 167 38.35 16.10 -31.98
N ASN A 168 39.34 16.50 -31.18
CA ASN A 168 40.72 16.68 -31.65
C ASN A 168 41.36 15.37 -32.09
N CYS A 169 41.19 14.29 -31.33
CA CYS A 169 41.70 12.97 -31.72
C CYS A 169 41.05 12.49 -33.02
N ILE A 170 39.73 12.60 -33.16
CA ILE A 170 39.01 12.19 -34.39
C ILE A 170 39.44 13.04 -35.59
N ASN A 171 39.59 14.36 -35.43
CA ASN A 171 40.03 15.23 -36.51
C ASN A 171 41.48 14.93 -36.94
N ASN A 172 42.38 14.68 -36.00
CA ASN A 172 43.75 14.25 -36.32
C ASN A 172 43.77 12.89 -37.03
N ILE A 173 42.98 11.91 -36.57
CA ILE A 173 42.86 10.62 -37.25
C ILE A 173 42.31 10.82 -38.68
N ARG A 174 41.31 11.69 -38.86
CA ARG A 174 40.74 11.99 -40.18
C ARG A 174 41.77 12.60 -41.14
N ALA A 175 42.61 13.50 -40.66
CA ALA A 175 43.71 14.06 -41.45
C ALA A 175 44.75 12.97 -41.79
N LEU A 176 45.13 12.15 -40.80
CA LEU A 176 46.08 11.05 -41.00
C LEU A 176 45.57 9.96 -41.95
N ILE A 177 44.26 9.71 -42.06
CA ILE A 177 43.74 8.71 -43.02
C ILE A 177 44.13 9.05 -44.46
N LEU A 178 44.23 10.35 -44.80
CA LEU A 178 44.60 10.82 -46.14
C LEU A 178 46.12 10.87 -46.37
N GLU A 179 46.92 11.02 -45.30
CA GLU A 179 48.39 11.06 -45.37
C GLU A 179 49.05 9.69 -45.16
N ASP A 180 48.65 8.97 -44.11
CA ASP A 180 49.22 7.69 -43.69
C ASP A 180 48.17 6.84 -42.95
N ALA A 181 47.51 5.97 -43.71
CA ALA A 181 46.46 5.10 -43.20
C ALA A 181 46.94 4.10 -42.13
N ALA A 182 48.22 3.73 -42.12
CA ALA A 182 48.77 2.81 -41.13
C ALA A 182 48.90 3.48 -39.75
N LYS A 183 49.46 4.70 -39.71
CA LYS A 183 49.50 5.52 -38.48
C LYS A 183 48.12 5.90 -37.99
N ALA A 184 47.17 6.21 -38.89
CA ALA A 184 45.79 6.50 -38.51
C ALA A 184 45.16 5.32 -37.74
N ARG A 185 45.43 4.09 -38.19
CA ARG A 185 44.97 2.85 -37.55
C ARG A 185 45.56 2.66 -36.15
N GLU A 186 46.85 2.93 -36.00
CA GLU A 186 47.55 2.83 -34.71
C GLU A 186 47.03 3.88 -33.71
N MET A 187 46.82 5.11 -34.17
CA MET A 187 46.29 6.21 -33.34
C MET A 187 44.85 5.95 -32.88
N LEU A 188 44.02 5.31 -33.75
CA LEU A 188 42.67 4.87 -33.40
C LEU A 188 42.68 3.75 -32.35
N ALA A 189 43.59 2.77 -32.48
CA ALA A 189 43.75 1.70 -31.48
C ALA A 189 44.15 2.27 -30.11
N ASN A 190 45.13 3.19 -30.07
CA ASN A 190 45.57 3.85 -28.85
C ASN A 190 44.47 4.70 -28.18
N LEU A 191 43.60 5.34 -28.98
CA LEU A 191 42.44 6.08 -28.48
C LEU A 191 41.41 5.16 -27.82
N ALA A 192 41.11 4.01 -28.44
CA ALA A 192 40.18 3.00 -27.92
C ALA A 192 40.68 2.39 -26.60
N ASP A 193 41.97 2.02 -26.53
CA ASP A 193 42.59 1.48 -25.32
C ASP A 193 42.60 2.49 -24.17
N SER A 194 42.90 3.76 -24.47
CA SER A 194 42.92 4.82 -23.46
C SER A 194 41.53 5.10 -22.88
N ALA A 195 40.48 5.03 -23.69
CA ALA A 195 39.10 5.14 -23.24
C ALA A 195 38.70 3.94 -22.36
N GLY A 196 39.05 2.72 -22.77
CA GLY A 196 38.81 1.50 -22.00
C GLY A 196 39.51 1.51 -20.64
N HIS A 197 40.78 1.91 -20.57
CA HIS A 197 41.55 1.99 -19.32
C HIS A 197 40.95 2.97 -18.31
N ARG A 198 40.46 4.13 -18.77
CA ARG A 198 39.83 5.14 -17.89
C ARG A 198 38.54 4.63 -17.26
N LEU A 199 37.74 3.87 -18.01
CA LEU A 199 36.50 3.26 -17.52
C LEU A 199 36.79 2.16 -16.49
N THR A 200 37.73 1.25 -16.77
CA THR A 200 38.08 0.12 -15.90
C THR A 200 38.73 0.57 -14.59
N ARG A 201 39.65 1.55 -14.63
CA ARG A 201 40.34 2.06 -13.43
C ARG A 201 39.37 2.65 -12.41
N ARG A 202 38.28 3.28 -12.88
CA ARG A 202 37.27 3.90 -12.01
C ARG A 202 36.29 2.89 -11.41
N HIS A 203 35.96 1.83 -12.15
CA HIS A 203 35.16 0.73 -11.62
C HIS A 203 35.86 0.06 -10.43
N ARG A 204 37.20 -0.13 -10.52
CA ARG A 204 38.04 -0.61 -9.41
C ARG A 204 37.99 0.32 -8.19
N LEU A 205 38.18 1.63 -8.39
CA LEU A 205 38.15 2.62 -7.30
C LEU A 205 36.80 2.71 -6.59
N ARG A 206 35.68 2.50 -7.30
CA ARG A 206 34.34 2.44 -6.69
C ARG A 206 34.16 1.18 -5.82
N LEU A 207 34.60 0.02 -6.28
CA LEU A 207 34.52 -1.23 -5.50
C LEU A 207 35.38 -1.14 -4.23
N THR A 208 36.57 -0.55 -4.30
CA THR A 208 37.43 -0.34 -3.11
C THR A 208 36.83 0.66 -2.10
N ARG A 209 36.07 1.66 -2.57
CA ARG A 209 35.37 2.60 -1.68
C ARG A 209 34.10 2.01 -1.08
N ALA A 210 33.34 1.22 -1.84
CA ALA A 210 32.16 0.52 -1.35
C ALA A 210 32.52 -0.52 -0.25
N THR A 211 33.56 -1.33 -0.47
CA THR A 211 34.03 -2.28 0.56
C THR A 211 34.57 -1.60 1.81
N ARG A 212 35.25 -0.45 1.67
CA ARG A 212 35.68 0.38 2.83
C ARG A 212 34.51 1.06 3.55
N GLY A 213 33.45 1.44 2.85
CA GLY A 213 32.24 2.01 3.45
C GLY A 213 31.46 1.00 4.30
N ILE A 214 31.32 -0.22 3.80
CA ILE A 214 30.65 -1.34 4.51
C ILE A 214 31.47 -1.77 5.74
N ALA A 215 32.80 -1.76 5.65
CA ALA A 215 33.68 -2.03 6.79
C ALA A 215 33.58 -0.97 7.90
N LYS A 216 33.31 0.30 7.56
CA LYS A 216 33.09 1.36 8.56
C LYS A 216 31.69 1.32 9.18
N SER A 217 30.65 0.90 8.46
CA SER A 217 29.29 0.81 9.01
C SER A 217 29.09 -0.42 9.91
N GLY A 218 29.84 -1.51 9.70
CA GLY A 218 29.81 -2.71 10.56
C GLY A 218 30.46 -2.53 11.94
N VAL A 219 31.21 -1.44 12.17
CA VAL A 219 31.86 -1.15 13.45
C VAL A 219 30.94 -0.36 14.41
N TYR A 220 29.91 0.33 13.90
CA TYR A 220 28.96 1.08 14.74
C TYR A 220 27.81 0.23 15.31
N HIS A 221 27.74 -1.06 14.99
CA HIS A 221 26.72 -1.97 15.53
C HIS A 221 27.25 -2.89 16.65
N ARG A 222 28.43 -2.59 17.22
CA ARG A 222 29.09 -3.44 18.23
C ARG A 222 29.60 -2.70 19.47
N LEU A 223 29.03 -1.54 19.77
CA LEU A 223 29.15 -0.83 21.06
C LEU A 223 27.73 -0.55 21.56
#